data_AF-A0A522TGR7-F1
#
_entry.id   AF-A0A522TGR7-F1
#
_cell.length_a   1.000
_cell.length_b   1.000
_cell.length_c   1.000
_cell.angle_alpha   90.00
_cell.angle_beta   90.00
_cell.angle_gamma   90.00
#
_symmetry.space_group_name_H-M   'P 1'
#
loop_
_entity.id
_entity.type
_entity.pdbx_description
1 polymer ?
#
loop_
_entity_poly.entity_id
_entity_poly.type
_entity_poly.pdbx_seq_one_letter_code
_entity_poly.pdbx_strand_id
1 'polypeptide(L)'
;MFSHQCLSATDATAARARELSELQRGDGTRSATRLAEISPTLLNELSLVAGAVVIGSLSVWFLHPSAGLLWLSGLSTVVAVVVMVVTLAAADRRAALANAKAAIFATYKPASTEDLQWLVRLCEAHADVGAAVAQWLREDKTILERDLRAVRAYACDADPRAARAKVLAELSAAAGKSASNEDK
;
A
#
# COMPACT_ATOMS: atom_id res chain seq x y z
N MET A 1 0.11 26.79 16.12
CA MET A 1 -1.23 26.54 16.68
C MET A 1 -1.78 25.31 15.99
N PHE A 2 -1.91 24.22 16.73
CA PHE A 2 -2.41 22.96 16.21
C PHE A 2 -3.94 22.99 15.99
N SER A 3 -4.39 22.75 14.75
CA SER A 3 -5.80 22.75 14.36
C SER A 3 -6.16 21.48 13.60
N HIS A 4 -6.32 20.38 14.32
CA HIS A 4 -6.77 19.10 13.76
C HIS A 4 -8.11 18.70 14.35
N GLN A 5 -9.03 18.23 13.51
CA GLN A 5 -10.34 17.76 13.97
C GLN A 5 -10.32 16.25 14.12
N CYS A 6 -10.46 15.80 15.37
CA CYS A 6 -10.71 14.40 15.68
C CYS A 6 -12.16 14.04 15.29
N LEU A 7 -12.35 12.83 14.75
CA LEU A 7 -13.65 12.31 14.34
C LEU A 7 -14.33 11.58 15.49
N SER A 8 -15.66 11.65 15.53
CA SER A 8 -16.44 10.73 16.38
C SER A 8 -16.34 9.29 15.85
N ALA A 9 -16.65 8.28 16.67
CA ALA A 9 -16.64 6.89 16.23
C ALA A 9 -17.61 6.64 15.05
N THR A 10 -18.77 7.30 15.07
CA THR A 10 -19.77 7.26 13.99
C THR A 10 -19.28 7.96 12.72
N ASP A 11 -18.59 9.09 12.84
CA ASP A 11 -18.06 9.79 11.66
C ASP A 11 -16.84 9.08 11.08
N ALA A 12 -16.01 8.47 11.92
CA ALA A 12 -14.86 7.67 11.51
C ALA A 12 -15.29 6.43 10.72
N THR A 13 -16.33 5.72 11.18
CA THR A 13 -16.90 4.58 10.44
C THR A 13 -17.55 5.01 9.14
N ALA A 14 -18.29 6.13 9.13
CA ALA A 14 -18.87 6.69 7.92
C ALA A 14 -17.80 7.15 6.90
N ALA A 15 -16.76 7.84 7.35
CA ALA A 15 -15.65 8.31 6.51
C ALA A 15 -14.88 7.13 5.89
N ARG A 16 -14.56 6.11 6.70
CA ARG A 16 -13.95 4.86 6.21
C ARG A 16 -14.83 4.16 5.17
N ALA A 17 -16.14 4.09 5.40
CA ALA A 17 -17.07 3.49 4.45
C ALA A 17 -17.16 4.28 3.13
N ARG A 18 -17.14 5.61 3.20
CA ARG A 18 -17.11 6.49 2.02
C ARG A 18 -15.83 6.27 1.21
N GLU A 19 -14.66 6.34 1.83
CA GLU A 19 -13.37 6.11 1.14
C GLU A 19 -13.29 4.71 0.51
N LEU A 20 -13.78 3.68 1.21
CA LEU A 20 -13.85 2.33 0.65
C LEU A 20 -14.80 2.27 -0.56
N SER A 21 -15.95 2.96 -0.49
CA SER A 21 -16.90 3.02 -1.59
C SER A 21 -16.36 3.80 -2.79
N GLU A 22 -15.56 4.85 -2.56
CA GLU A 22 -14.90 5.63 -3.60
C GLU A 22 -13.77 4.85 -4.26
N LEU A 23 -12.97 4.12 -3.47
CA LEU A 23 -11.97 3.18 -4.01
C LEU A 23 -12.62 2.12 -4.89
N GLN A 24 -13.80 1.62 -4.51
CA GLN A 24 -14.57 0.65 -5.31
C GLN A 24 -15.21 1.30 -6.55
N ARG A 25 -15.73 2.53 -6.48
CA ARG A 25 -16.32 3.25 -7.63
C ARG A 25 -15.28 3.75 -8.63
N GLY A 26 -14.13 4.22 -8.16
CA GLY A 26 -13.01 4.63 -8.99
C GLY A 26 -12.47 3.50 -9.87
N ASP A 27 -12.65 2.25 -9.41
CA ASP A 27 -12.35 1.05 -10.18
C ASP A 27 -13.45 0.74 -11.23
N GLY A 28 -14.73 1.03 -10.92
CA GLY A 28 -15.87 0.77 -11.80
C GLY A 28 -15.96 1.62 -13.07
N THR A 29 -15.34 2.82 -13.08
CA THR A 29 -15.39 3.75 -14.24
C THR A 29 -14.30 3.49 -15.29
N ARG A 30 -13.31 2.65 -15.00
CA ARG A 30 -12.35 2.15 -16.01
C ARG A 30 -12.84 0.84 -16.59
N SER A 31 -13.97 0.94 -17.29
CA SER A 31 -14.63 -0.10 -18.07
C SER A 31 -13.80 -0.53 -19.29
N ALA A 32 -12.68 -1.20 -19.05
CA ALA A 32 -11.91 -1.90 -20.10
C ALA A 32 -11.52 -3.34 -19.74
N THR A 33 -11.87 -3.83 -18.55
CA THR A 33 -11.51 -5.20 -18.15
C THR A 33 -12.66 -5.89 -17.43
N ARG A 34 -13.56 -6.52 -18.21
CA ARG A 34 -14.41 -7.65 -17.76
C ARG A 34 -13.58 -8.92 -17.42
N LEU A 35 -12.39 -8.73 -16.87
CA LEU A 35 -11.54 -9.78 -16.31
C LEU A 35 -11.61 -9.77 -14.77
N ALA A 36 -12.26 -8.76 -14.18
CA ALA A 36 -12.41 -8.63 -12.73
C ALA A 36 -13.25 -9.76 -12.10
N GLU A 37 -14.08 -10.45 -12.87
CA GLU A 37 -14.86 -11.62 -12.43
C GLU A 37 -14.13 -12.96 -12.59
N ILE A 38 -12.94 -12.98 -13.22
CA ILE A 38 -12.19 -14.24 -13.33
C ILE A 38 -11.60 -14.54 -11.95
N SER A 39 -12.02 -15.67 -11.38
CA SER A 39 -11.52 -16.20 -10.12
C SER A 39 -9.97 -16.14 -10.08
N PRO A 40 -9.35 -15.74 -8.96
CA PRO A 40 -7.89 -15.76 -8.82
C PRO A 40 -7.28 -17.14 -9.14
N THR A 41 -8.01 -18.23 -8.91
CA THR A 41 -7.59 -19.58 -9.30
C THR A 41 -7.51 -19.74 -10.81
N LEU A 42 -8.53 -19.26 -11.53
CA LEU A 42 -8.57 -19.31 -13.00
C LEU A 42 -7.46 -18.49 -13.65
N LEU A 43 -7.12 -17.31 -13.12
CA LEU A 43 -6.00 -16.52 -13.65
C LEU A 43 -4.65 -17.21 -13.43
N ASN A 44 -4.48 -17.88 -12.29
CA ASN A 44 -3.25 -18.62 -12.00
C ASN A 44 -3.10 -19.83 -12.93
N GLU A 45 -4.18 -20.60 -13.10
CA GLU A 45 -4.25 -21.73 -14.04
C GLU A 45 -4.00 -21.30 -15.48
N LEU A 46 -4.60 -20.18 -15.92
CA LEU A 46 -4.37 -19.59 -17.24
C LEU A 46 -2.90 -19.19 -17.44
N SER A 47 -2.25 -18.61 -16.44
CA SER A 47 -0.82 -18.26 -16.54
C SER A 47 0.07 -19.51 -16.65
N LEU A 48 -0.30 -20.58 -15.94
CA LEU A 48 0.47 -21.82 -15.90
C LEU A 48 0.33 -22.59 -17.23
N VAL A 49 -0.87 -22.63 -17.79
CA VAL A 49 -1.15 -23.17 -19.12
C VAL A 49 -0.45 -22.34 -20.20
N ALA A 50 -0.52 -21.00 -20.14
CA ALA A 50 0.17 -20.14 -21.08
C ALA A 50 1.70 -20.34 -21.05
N GLY A 51 2.30 -20.43 -19.86
CA GLY A 51 3.72 -20.73 -19.69
C GLY A 51 4.11 -22.09 -20.29
N ALA A 52 3.30 -23.14 -20.06
CA ALA A 52 3.51 -24.46 -20.63
C ALA A 52 3.43 -24.45 -22.17
N VAL A 53 2.49 -23.67 -22.74
CA VAL A 53 2.34 -23.49 -24.19
C VAL A 53 3.54 -22.77 -24.81
N VAL A 54 4.09 -21.75 -24.15
CA VAL A 54 5.31 -21.06 -24.61
C VAL A 54 6.51 -22.01 -24.62
N ILE A 55 6.73 -22.76 -23.53
CA ILE A 55 7.84 -23.71 -23.42
C ILE A 55 7.71 -24.85 -24.45
N GLY A 56 6.49 -25.38 -24.62
CA GLY A 56 6.21 -26.42 -25.62
C GLY A 56 6.43 -25.92 -27.05
N SER A 57 5.99 -24.69 -27.35
CA SER A 57 6.16 -24.08 -28.68
C SER A 57 7.62 -23.78 -29.00
N LEU A 58 8.40 -23.29 -28.02
CA LEU A 58 9.85 -23.14 -28.12
C LEU A 58 10.54 -24.47 -28.40
N SER A 59 10.13 -25.55 -27.72
CA SER A 59 10.67 -26.90 -27.95
C SER A 59 10.41 -27.40 -29.37
N VAL A 60 9.19 -27.21 -29.90
CA VAL A 60 8.87 -27.57 -31.30
C VAL A 60 9.70 -26.76 -32.30
N TRP A 61 9.95 -25.48 -32.00
CA TRP A 61 10.79 -24.59 -32.82
C TRP A 61 12.24 -25.11 -32.93
N PHE A 62 12.79 -25.65 -31.83
CA PHE A 62 14.14 -26.22 -31.83
C PHE A 62 14.23 -27.62 -32.43
N LEU A 63 13.18 -28.44 -32.33
CA LEU A 63 13.20 -29.85 -32.78
C LEU A 63 12.72 -30.06 -34.23
N HIS A 64 11.85 -29.21 -34.79
CA HIS A 64 11.28 -29.40 -36.13
C HIS A 64 11.27 -28.10 -36.96
N PRO A 65 12.30 -27.84 -37.78
CA PRO A 65 12.44 -26.60 -38.57
C PRO A 65 11.54 -26.52 -39.81
N SER A 66 10.56 -27.42 -39.97
CA SER A 66 9.66 -27.39 -41.12
C SER A 66 8.73 -26.17 -41.03
N ALA A 67 8.82 -25.26 -42.02
CA ALA A 67 8.15 -23.96 -42.03
C ALA A 67 6.62 -23.98 -41.80
N GLY A 68 5.96 -25.10 -42.14
CA GLY A 68 4.51 -25.28 -41.97
C GLY A 68 4.02 -25.37 -40.52
N LEU A 69 4.90 -25.68 -39.55
CA LEU A 69 4.55 -25.76 -38.11
C LEU A 69 5.05 -24.55 -37.30
N LEU A 70 5.97 -23.77 -37.87
CA LEU A 70 6.58 -22.61 -37.22
C LEU A 70 5.61 -21.42 -37.07
N TRP A 71 4.67 -21.25 -38.00
CA TRP A 71 3.69 -20.16 -37.92
C TRP A 71 2.59 -20.42 -36.87
N LEU A 72 2.16 -21.68 -36.71
CA LEU A 72 1.20 -22.09 -35.68
C LEU A 72 1.80 -21.98 -34.27
N SER A 73 3.06 -22.39 -34.10
CA SER A 73 3.78 -22.23 -32.84
C SER A 73 4.07 -20.76 -32.52
N GLY A 74 4.38 -19.94 -33.52
CA GLY A 74 4.51 -18.48 -33.37
C GLY A 74 3.21 -17.81 -32.90
N LEU A 75 2.08 -18.09 -33.56
CA LEU A 75 0.76 -17.56 -33.16
C LEU A 75 0.37 -18.00 -31.74
N SER A 76 0.57 -19.28 -31.41
CA SER A 76 0.30 -19.83 -30.08
C SER A 76 1.12 -19.12 -28.99
N THR A 77 2.40 -18.86 -29.28
CA THR A 77 3.30 -18.13 -28.36
C THR A 77 2.85 -16.68 -28.16
N VAL A 78 2.47 -15.98 -29.23
CA VAL A 78 1.97 -14.60 -29.14
C VAL A 78 0.70 -14.53 -28.29
N VAL A 79 -0.25 -15.45 -28.50
CA VAL A 79 -1.48 -15.52 -27.70
C VAL A 79 -1.15 -15.79 -26.24
N ALA A 80 -0.25 -16.74 -25.95
CA ALA A 80 0.15 -17.06 -24.58
C ALA A 80 0.83 -15.88 -23.88
N VAL A 81 1.68 -15.13 -24.58
CA VAL A 81 2.31 -13.90 -24.04
C VAL A 81 1.26 -12.83 -23.76
N VAL A 82 0.31 -12.60 -24.65
CA VAL A 82 -0.79 -11.65 -24.42
C VAL A 82 -1.61 -12.06 -23.20
N VAL A 83 -1.97 -13.34 -23.06
CA VAL A 83 -2.68 -13.86 -21.89
C VAL A 83 -1.87 -13.64 -20.61
N MET A 84 -0.57 -13.93 -20.62
CA MET A 84 0.32 -13.74 -19.48
C MET A 84 0.45 -12.26 -19.07
N VAL A 85 0.62 -11.35 -20.03
CA VAL A 85 0.69 -9.90 -19.76
C VAL A 85 -0.62 -9.39 -19.15
N VAL A 86 -1.76 -9.86 -19.66
CA VAL A 86 -3.08 -9.50 -19.15
C VAL A 86 -3.30 -10.03 -17.74
N THR A 87 -2.90 -11.27 -17.44
CA THR A 87 -3.04 -11.85 -16.10
C THR A 87 -2.12 -11.19 -15.08
N LEU A 88 -0.86 -10.89 -15.44
CA LEU A 88 0.08 -10.14 -14.61
C LEU A 88 -0.45 -8.74 -14.29
N ALA A 89 -0.90 -7.99 -15.31
CA ALA A 89 -1.48 -6.66 -15.11
C ALA A 89 -2.74 -6.70 -14.23
N ALA A 90 -3.54 -7.76 -14.31
CA ALA A 90 -4.68 -7.96 -13.43
C ALA A 90 -4.25 -8.29 -11.98
N ALA A 91 -3.20 -9.09 -11.79
CA ALA A 91 -2.66 -9.43 -10.48
C ALA A 91 -2.07 -8.21 -9.77
N ASP A 92 -1.27 -7.40 -10.47
CA ASP A 92 -0.67 -6.17 -9.92
C ASP A 92 -1.74 -5.17 -9.47
N ARG A 93 -2.81 -5.00 -10.27
CA ARG A 93 -3.95 -4.16 -9.88
C ARG A 93 -4.64 -4.66 -8.62
N ARG A 94 -4.84 -5.97 -8.48
CA ARG A 94 -5.45 -6.57 -7.27
C ARG A 94 -4.58 -6.35 -6.04
N ALA A 95 -3.27 -6.53 -6.17
CA ALA A 95 -2.32 -6.25 -5.08
C ALA A 95 -2.37 -4.77 -4.68
N ALA A 96 -2.39 -3.85 -5.64
CA ALA A 96 -2.52 -2.42 -5.39
C ALA A 96 -3.83 -2.08 -4.66
N LEU A 97 -4.97 -2.67 -5.05
CA LEU A 97 -6.26 -2.48 -4.38
C LEU A 97 -6.28 -3.06 -2.96
N ALA A 98 -5.68 -4.23 -2.75
CA ALA A 98 -5.55 -4.83 -1.43
C ALA A 98 -4.72 -3.93 -0.50
N ASN A 99 -3.60 -3.40 -1.00
CA ASN A 99 -2.75 -2.46 -0.28
C ASN A 99 -3.48 -1.16 0.04
N ALA A 100 -4.24 -0.60 -0.91
CA ALA A 100 -5.03 0.61 -0.71
C ALA A 100 -6.11 0.40 0.37
N LYS A 101 -6.82 -0.74 0.33
CA LYS A 101 -7.78 -1.10 1.40
C LYS A 101 -7.08 -1.23 2.75
N ALA A 102 -5.96 -1.92 2.83
CA ALA A 102 -5.20 -2.07 4.06
C ALA A 102 -4.76 -0.70 4.63
N ALA A 103 -4.31 0.22 3.77
CA ALA A 103 -3.91 1.57 4.16
C ALA A 103 -5.08 2.40 4.73
N ILE A 104 -6.28 2.31 4.14
CA ILE A 104 -7.49 2.94 4.69
C ILE A 104 -7.78 2.37 6.07
N PHE A 105 -7.81 1.04 6.21
CA PHE A 105 -8.07 0.40 7.51
C PHE A 105 -7.04 0.80 8.58
N ALA A 106 -5.76 0.88 8.22
CA ALA A 106 -4.70 1.33 9.11
C ALA A 106 -4.90 2.78 9.56
N THR A 107 -5.42 3.65 8.69
CA THR A 107 -5.66 5.07 9.00
C THR A 107 -6.77 5.28 10.04
N TYR A 108 -7.80 4.42 10.00
CA TYR A 108 -8.94 4.48 10.91
C TYR A 108 -8.81 3.51 12.11
N LYS A 109 -7.62 2.97 12.34
CA LYS A 109 -7.35 2.11 13.50
C LYS A 109 -7.24 2.97 14.76
N PRO A 110 -7.79 2.54 15.91
CA PRO A 110 -7.57 3.19 17.19
C PRO A 110 -6.08 3.23 17.56
N ALA A 111 -5.66 4.31 18.22
CA ALA A 111 -4.33 4.47 18.78
C ALA A 111 -3.97 3.30 19.71
N SER A 112 -2.73 2.80 19.61
CA SER A 112 -2.24 1.78 20.54
C SER A 112 -1.91 2.40 21.91
N THR A 113 -1.77 1.56 22.94
CA THR A 113 -1.34 2.02 24.28
C THR A 113 0.00 2.74 24.25
N GLU A 114 0.94 2.28 23.42
CA GLU A 114 2.25 2.91 23.24
C GLU A 114 2.12 4.31 22.63
N ASP A 115 1.26 4.47 21.63
CA ASP A 115 1.01 5.77 21.01
C ASP A 115 0.36 6.76 21.97
N LEU A 116 -0.55 6.29 22.82
CA LEU A 116 -1.17 7.12 23.85
C LEU A 116 -0.15 7.57 24.89
N GLN A 117 0.77 6.71 25.31
CA GLN A 117 1.87 7.09 26.21
C GLN A 117 2.79 8.14 25.57
N TRP A 118 3.09 8.00 24.28
CA TRP A 118 3.82 9.01 23.52
C TRP A 118 3.06 10.34 23.46
N LEU A 119 1.74 10.30 23.22
CA LEU A 119 0.89 11.48 23.15
C LEU A 119 0.86 12.24 24.48
N VAL A 120 0.80 11.54 25.62
CA VAL A 120 0.86 12.16 26.96
C VAL A 120 2.14 12.99 27.12
N ARG A 121 3.30 12.42 26.79
CA ARG A 121 4.59 13.14 26.87
C ARG A 121 4.61 14.37 25.96
N LEU A 122 3.98 14.27 24.79
CA LEU A 122 3.94 15.37 23.84
C LEU A 122 3.00 16.50 24.31
N CYS A 123 1.88 16.17 24.95
CA CYS A 123 0.98 17.15 25.53
C CYS A 123 1.64 17.99 26.63
N GLU A 124 2.58 17.41 27.39
CA GLU A 124 3.38 18.13 28.39
C GLU A 124 4.36 19.12 27.73
N ALA A 125 4.94 18.75 26.57
CA ALA A 125 5.87 19.59 25.83
C ALA A 125 5.18 20.68 24.97
N HIS A 126 3.97 20.41 24.48
CA HIS A 126 3.22 21.28 23.58
C HIS A 126 1.80 21.53 24.12
N ALA A 127 1.64 22.65 24.84
CA ALA A 127 0.39 23.00 25.51
C ALA A 127 -0.82 23.14 24.56
N ASP A 128 -0.60 23.52 23.30
CA ASP A 128 -1.64 23.64 22.29
C ASP A 128 -2.14 22.28 21.78
N VAL A 129 -1.25 21.29 21.67
CA VAL A 129 -1.63 19.88 21.43
C VAL A 129 -2.42 19.35 22.63
N GLY A 130 -1.95 19.63 23.85
CA GLY A 130 -2.66 19.25 25.08
C GLY A 130 -4.08 19.80 25.15
N ALA A 131 -4.28 21.08 24.79
CA ALA A 131 -5.60 21.70 24.73
C ALA A 131 -6.53 21.03 23.71
N ALA A 132 -6.01 20.71 22.52
CA ALA A 132 -6.77 20.01 21.48
C ALA A 132 -7.16 18.58 21.90
N VAL A 133 -6.22 17.83 22.48
CA VAL A 133 -6.49 16.46 22.99
C VAL A 133 -7.50 16.50 24.13
N ALA A 134 -7.38 17.44 25.07
CA ALA A 134 -8.36 17.62 26.14
C ALA A 134 -9.75 17.99 25.61
N GLN A 135 -9.84 18.74 24.52
CA GLN A 135 -11.11 19.00 23.84
C GLN A 135 -11.67 17.72 23.21
N TRP A 136 -10.86 16.93 22.51
CA TRP A 136 -11.32 15.68 21.90
C TRP A 136 -11.85 14.68 22.93
N LEU A 137 -11.17 14.56 24.07
CA LEU A 137 -11.61 13.71 25.17
C LEU A 137 -12.92 14.20 25.82
N ARG A 138 -13.11 15.52 25.94
CA ARG A 138 -14.39 16.09 26.41
C ARG A 138 -15.55 15.83 25.45
N GLU A 139 -15.26 15.73 24.16
CA GLU A 139 -16.22 15.45 23.10
C GLU A 139 -16.44 13.94 22.87
N ASP A 140 -15.90 13.07 23.75
CA ASP A 140 -15.97 11.60 23.66
C ASP A 140 -15.47 11.04 22.32
N LYS A 141 -14.43 11.67 21.75
CA LYS A 141 -13.86 11.26 20.47
C LYS A 141 -12.79 10.20 20.65
N THR A 142 -12.78 9.24 19.73
CA THR A 142 -11.76 8.19 19.70
C THR A 142 -10.52 8.68 18.95
N ILE A 143 -9.35 8.64 19.59
CA ILE A 143 -8.09 9.01 18.93
C ILE A 143 -7.66 7.89 17.98
N LEU A 144 -7.51 8.24 16.70
CA LEU A 144 -7.13 7.30 15.65
C LEU A 144 -5.67 7.53 15.22
N GLU A 145 -5.12 6.55 14.49
CA GLU A 145 -3.81 6.65 13.83
C GLU A 145 -3.68 7.89 12.93
N ARG A 146 -4.77 8.28 12.25
CA ARG A 146 -4.83 9.53 11.49
C ARG A 146 -4.48 10.75 12.34
N ASP A 147 -5.03 10.83 13.54
CA ASP A 147 -4.89 11.97 14.44
C ASP A 147 -3.48 12.00 15.03
N LEU A 148 -2.95 10.83 15.41
CA LEU A 148 -1.56 10.68 15.82
C LEU A 148 -0.57 11.11 14.72
N ARG A 149 -0.85 10.77 13.46
CA ARG A 149 -0.02 11.20 12.32
C ARG A 149 -0.02 12.72 12.16
N ALA A 150 -1.16 13.38 12.34
CA ALA A 150 -1.26 14.84 12.31
C ALA A 150 -0.48 15.48 13.47
N VAL A 151 -0.59 14.91 14.67
CA VAL A 151 0.18 15.35 15.84
C VAL A 151 1.69 15.17 15.63
N ARG A 152 2.13 14.04 15.06
CA ARG A 152 3.55 13.78 14.71
C ARG A 152 4.06 14.80 13.69
N ALA A 153 3.29 15.07 12.64
CA ALA A 153 3.66 16.06 11.63
C ALA A 153 3.83 17.45 12.26
N TYR A 154 2.89 17.85 13.11
CA TYR A 154 2.98 19.11 13.84
C TYR A 154 4.21 19.19 14.74
N ALA A 155 4.50 18.12 15.51
CA ALA A 155 5.66 18.08 16.39
C ALA A 155 6.98 18.19 15.61
N CYS A 156 7.08 17.54 14.44
CA CYS A 156 8.25 17.65 13.56
C CYS A 156 8.41 19.06 12.96
N ASP A 157 7.31 19.70 12.57
CA ASP A 157 7.35 21.07 12.03
C ASP A 157 7.63 22.12 13.11
N ALA A 158 7.18 21.89 14.34
CA ALA A 158 7.41 22.78 15.48
C ALA A 158 8.86 22.73 16.00
N ASP A 159 9.53 21.56 15.91
CA ASP A 159 10.95 21.42 16.25
C ASP A 159 11.76 20.77 15.11
N PRO A 160 12.05 21.54 14.04
CA PRO A 160 12.81 21.04 12.90
C PRO A 160 14.27 20.75 13.27
N ARG A 161 14.80 21.31 14.36
CA ARG A 161 16.18 21.09 14.80
C ARG A 161 16.32 19.73 15.49
N ALA A 162 15.40 19.36 16.38
CA ALA A 162 15.40 18.02 16.97
C ALA A 162 15.13 16.93 15.92
N ALA A 163 14.20 17.17 14.99
CA ALA A 163 13.93 16.25 13.88
C ALA A 163 15.16 16.06 12.99
N ARG A 164 15.83 17.16 12.61
CA ARG A 164 17.06 17.11 11.80
C ARG A 164 18.22 16.45 12.54
N ALA A 165 18.40 16.73 13.84
CA ALA A 165 19.43 16.10 14.66
C ALA A 165 19.22 14.58 14.78
N LYS A 166 17.98 14.14 14.93
CA LYS A 166 17.63 12.71 14.98
C LYS A 166 17.92 11.99 13.65
N VAL A 167 17.50 12.59 12.53
CA VAL A 167 17.80 12.04 11.19
C VAL A 167 19.31 12.00 10.93
N LEU A 168 20.06 13.04 11.34
CA LEU A 168 21.52 13.05 11.23
C LEU A 168 22.17 11.97 12.11
N ALA A 169 21.68 11.76 13.33
CA ALA A 169 22.16 10.69 14.21
C ALA A 169 21.88 9.31 13.61
N GLU A 170 20.69 9.07 13.07
CA GLU A 170 20.31 7.81 12.41
C GLU A 170 21.15 7.55 11.14
N LEU A 171 21.36 8.58 10.32
CA LEU A 171 22.26 8.50 9.15
C LEU A 171 23.71 8.20 9.56
N SER A 172 24.19 8.82 10.63
CA SER A 172 25.55 8.56 11.15
C SER A 172 25.71 7.12 11.67
N ALA A 173 24.68 6.57 12.31
CA ALA A 173 24.67 5.20 12.79
C ALA A 173 24.58 4.19 11.63
N ALA A 174 23.81 4.50 10.59
CA ALA A 174 23.70 3.68 9.38
C ALA A 174 24.99 3.71 8.53
N ALA A 175 25.64 4.86 8.43
CA ALA A 175 26.95 5.01 7.79
C ALA A 175 28.03 4.22 8.53
N GLY A 176 28.05 4.26 9.87
CA GLY A 176 28.96 3.45 10.68
C GLY A 176 28.74 1.94 10.56
N LYS A 177 27.49 1.49 10.42
CA LYS A 177 27.17 0.07 10.15
C LYS A 177 27.58 -0.38 8.74
N SER A 178 27.52 0.50 7.75
CA SER A 178 27.92 0.17 6.38
C SER A 178 29.45 0.09 6.25
N ALA A 179 30.19 0.99 6.91
CA ALA A 179 31.66 0.95 6.95
C ALA A 179 32.20 -0.29 7.69
N SER A 180 31.49 -0.79 8.71
CA SER A 180 31.89 -2.01 9.44
C SER A 180 31.67 -3.32 8.65
N ASN A 181 30.98 -3.28 7.51
CA ASN A 181 30.61 -4.48 6.75
C ASN A 181 31.44 -4.67 5.46
N GLU A 182 32.33 -3.71 5.12
CA GLU A 182 33.26 -3.80 3.99
C GLU A 182 34.66 -4.31 4.39
N ASP A 183 34.95 -4.47 5.69
CA ASP A 183 36.25 -4.95 6.23
C ASP A 183 36.28 -6.47 6.54
N LYS A 184 35.44 -7.29 5.88
CA LYS A 184 35.47 -8.77 5.98
C LYS A 184 35.51 -9.42 4.61
#